data_AF-A0A965DYE0-F1
#
_entry.id   AF-A0A965DYE0-F1
#
_cell.length_a   1.000
_cell.length_b   1.000
_cell.length_c   1.000
_cell.angle_alpha   90.00
_cell.angle_beta   90.00
_cell.angle_gamma   90.00
#
_symmetry.space_group_name_H-M   'P 1'
#
loop_
_entity.id
_entity.type
_entity.pdbx_description
1 polymer ?
#
loop_
_entity_poly.entity_id
_entity_poly.type
_entity_poly.pdbx_seq_one_letter_code
_entity_poly.pdbx_strand_id
1 'polypeptide(L)'
;MTSLVILRVLAGGLRGAKLTLTTPIRCILGRSRSCSIRLPYDMTVSRQHCILESDANGVWVRDLTSMNGTFVNGESIGSNLPSDEEATRLESGPHLLQDGDIIRVCSHVFHVELRTSPSSDSSESDSSSELPLTYA
;
A
#
# COMPACT_ATOMS: atom_id res chain seq x y z
N MET A 1 5.99 -15.49 0.14
CA MET A 1 6.79 -14.40 0.74
C MET A 1 5.85 -13.53 1.55
N THR A 2 6.06 -13.42 2.87
CA THR A 2 5.34 -12.46 3.71
C THR A 2 6.13 -11.16 3.76
N SER A 3 5.50 -10.07 3.39
CA SER A 3 6.03 -8.72 3.50
C SER A 3 5.30 -7.99 4.62
N LEU A 4 6.05 -7.21 5.39
CA LEU A 4 5.53 -6.36 6.44
C LEU A 4 5.49 -4.92 5.91
N VAL A 5 4.29 -4.35 5.89
CA VAL A 5 4.03 -2.97 5.47
C VAL A 5 3.78 -2.13 6.70
N ILE A 6 4.62 -1.13 6.90
CA ILE A 6 4.54 -0.22 8.03
C ILE A 6 4.14 1.15 7.49
N LEU A 7 3.04 1.71 7.98
CA LEU A 7 2.61 3.07 7.66
C LEU A 7 2.81 3.94 8.90
N ARG A 8 3.75 4.89 8.83
CA ARG A 8 3.97 5.89 9.88
C ARG A 8 3.19 7.14 9.56
N VAL A 9 2.34 7.57 10.48
CA VAL A 9 1.58 8.80 10.32
C VAL A 9 2.46 9.98 10.71
N LEU A 10 2.95 10.72 9.71
CA LEU A 10 3.76 11.93 9.92
C LEU A 10 2.89 13.15 10.23
N ALA A 11 1.69 13.23 9.66
CA ALA A 11 0.77 14.35 9.84
C ALA A 11 -0.71 13.92 9.87
N GLY A 12 -1.55 14.77 10.45
CA GLY A 12 -3.00 14.60 10.56
C GLY A 12 -3.46 14.00 11.90
N GLY A 13 -4.73 13.61 11.97
CA GLY A 13 -5.40 13.18 13.21
C GLY A 13 -4.84 11.92 13.91
N LEU A 14 -3.95 11.17 13.26
CA LEU A 14 -3.27 10.00 13.83
C LEU A 14 -1.75 10.21 13.93
N ARG A 15 -1.26 11.45 13.89
CA ARG A 15 0.18 11.77 13.90
C ARG A 15 0.93 11.01 15.01
N GLY A 16 2.04 10.39 14.64
CA GLY A 16 2.87 9.57 15.53
C GLY A 16 2.43 8.10 15.62
N ALA A 17 1.26 7.74 15.11
CA ALA A 17 0.84 6.34 15.05
C ALA A 17 1.66 5.56 14.01
N LYS A 18 1.87 4.28 14.29
CA LYS A 18 2.52 3.33 13.38
C LYS A 18 1.57 2.16 13.14
N LEU A 19 1.10 2.02 11.91
CA LEU A 19 0.21 0.93 11.51
C LEU A 19 1.07 -0.15 10.88
N THR A 20 1.06 -1.34 11.46
CA THR A 20 1.83 -2.48 10.95
C THR A 20 0.85 -3.47 10.32
N LEU A 21 1.04 -3.76 9.04
CA LEU A 21 0.16 -4.59 8.23
C LEU A 21 0.99 -5.73 7.62
N THR A 22 0.48 -6.96 7.64
CA THR A 22 1.17 -8.14 7.12
C THR A 22 0.48 -8.62 5.85
N THR A 23 1.23 -8.85 4.77
CA THR A 23 0.64 -9.29 3.48
C THR A 23 0.03 -10.70 3.57
N PRO A 24 -1.10 -10.96 2.86
CA PRO A 24 -1.81 -10.04 1.98
C PRO A 24 -2.62 -8.98 2.75
N ILE A 25 -2.41 -7.70 2.42
CA ILE A 25 -3.11 -6.57 3.03
C ILE A 25 -4.19 -6.06 2.08
N ARG A 26 -5.35 -5.73 2.65
CA ARG A 26 -6.41 -4.96 1.98
C ARG A 26 -6.96 -3.95 2.96
N CYS A 27 -6.46 -2.73 2.90
CA CYS A 27 -6.75 -1.68 3.85
C CYS A 27 -7.41 -0.50 3.15
N ILE A 28 -8.65 -0.20 3.54
CA ILE A 28 -9.34 0.99 3.06
C ILE A 28 -9.07 2.13 4.04
N LEU A 29 -8.64 3.27 3.51
CA LEU A 29 -8.49 4.52 4.26
C LEU A 29 -9.69 5.41 3.97
N GLY A 30 -10.30 5.92 5.04
CA GLY A 30 -11.42 6.82 4.90
C GLY A 30 -12.04 7.21 6.23
N ARG A 31 -13.10 8.02 6.14
CA ARG A 31 -13.85 8.47 7.32
C ARG A 31 -14.85 7.42 7.82
N SER A 32 -15.24 6.47 6.97
CA SER A 32 -16.26 5.45 7.31
C SER A 32 -15.79 4.53 8.44
N ARG A 33 -16.75 3.97 9.20
CA ARG A 33 -16.47 2.95 10.21
C ARG A 33 -16.00 1.62 9.63
N SER A 34 -16.28 1.37 8.35
CA SER A 34 -15.86 0.18 7.62
C SER A 34 -14.41 0.25 7.11
N CYS A 35 -13.71 1.37 7.33
CA CYS A 35 -12.32 1.55 6.89
C CYS A 35 -11.33 1.02 7.92
N SER A 36 -10.30 0.32 7.45
CA SER A 36 -9.19 -0.16 8.28
C SER A 36 -8.41 1.00 8.90
N ILE A 37 -8.17 2.05 8.11
CA ILE A 37 -7.56 3.29 8.58
C ILE A 37 -8.64 4.34 8.66
N ARG A 38 -9.14 4.54 9.88
CA ARG A 38 -10.28 5.42 10.12
C ARG A 38 -9.83 6.81 10.52
N LEU A 39 -10.29 7.81 9.76
CA LEU A 39 -10.02 9.22 10.00
C LEU A 39 -11.35 9.96 10.25
N PRO A 40 -12.03 9.71 11.39
CA PRO A 40 -13.44 10.11 11.56
C PRO A 40 -13.64 11.63 11.71
N TYR A 41 -12.60 12.33 12.17
CA TYR A 41 -12.67 13.76 12.49
C TYR A 41 -12.33 14.67 11.30
N ASP A 42 -11.74 14.15 10.24
CA ASP A 42 -11.40 14.94 9.06
C ASP A 42 -12.54 14.90 8.04
N MET A 43 -13.22 16.03 7.84
CA MET A 43 -14.31 16.18 6.86
C MET A 43 -13.82 16.27 5.42
N THR A 44 -12.53 16.56 5.21
CA THR A 44 -11.91 16.61 3.88
C THR A 44 -11.65 15.20 3.32
N VAL A 45 -11.65 14.19 4.19
CA VAL A 45 -11.47 12.79 3.82
C VAL A 45 -12.81 12.14 3.47
N SER A 46 -12.94 11.64 2.23
CA SER A 46 -14.07 10.83 1.77
C SER A 46 -14.35 9.61 2.66
N ARG A 47 -15.60 9.11 2.60
CA ARG A 47 -16.01 7.90 3.35
C ARG A 47 -15.11 6.71 3.06
N GLN A 48 -14.80 6.51 1.77
CA GLN A 48 -13.76 5.64 1.27
C GLN A 48 -12.90 6.53 0.37
N HIS A 49 -11.65 6.76 0.77
CA HIS A 49 -10.77 7.73 0.11
C HIS A 49 -9.82 7.01 -0.83
N CYS A 50 -9.03 6.09 -0.27
CA CYS A 50 -8.13 5.25 -1.04
C CYS A 50 -8.08 3.85 -0.43
N ILE A 51 -7.57 2.91 -1.20
CA ILE A 51 -7.35 1.53 -0.78
C ILE A 51 -5.90 1.15 -1.01
N LEU A 52 -5.28 0.55 0.00
CA LEU A 52 -4.00 -0.12 -0.11
C LEU A 52 -4.25 -1.63 -0.22
N GLU A 53 -3.78 -2.24 -1.29
CA GLU A 53 -3.91 -3.66 -1.57
C GLU A 53 -2.53 -4.22 -1.89
N SER A 54 -2.15 -5.35 -1.31
CA SER A 54 -0.94 -6.06 -1.74
C SER A 54 -1.30 -7.27 -2.59
N ASP A 55 -0.57 -7.47 -3.68
CA ASP A 55 -0.64 -8.63 -4.55
C ASP A 55 0.70 -9.38 -4.58
N ALA A 56 0.88 -10.27 -5.55
CA ALA A 56 2.13 -11.00 -5.76
C ALA A 56 3.30 -10.12 -6.24
N ASN A 57 3.02 -8.95 -6.82
CA ASN A 57 4.00 -8.03 -7.37
C ASN A 57 4.47 -6.99 -6.35
N GLY A 58 3.63 -6.67 -5.36
CA GLY A 58 3.98 -5.72 -4.30
C GLY A 58 2.76 -5.11 -3.62
N VAL A 59 2.93 -3.88 -3.13
CA VAL A 59 1.87 -3.13 -2.45
C VAL A 59 1.42 -2.00 -3.35
N TRP A 60 0.13 -1.91 -3.61
CA TRP A 60 -0.47 -0.93 -4.48
C TRP A 60 -1.37 -0.01 -3.69
N VAL A 61 -1.38 1.26 -4.07
CA VAL A 61 -2.36 2.24 -3.60
C VAL A 61 -3.24 2.68 -4.76
N ARG A 62 -4.54 2.75 -4.50
CA ARG A 62 -5.53 3.19 -5.49
C ARG A 62 -6.46 4.19 -4.85
N ASP A 63 -6.67 5.31 -5.52
CA ASP A 63 -7.68 6.29 -5.15
C ASP A 63 -9.09 5.78 -5.48
N LEU A 64 -10.04 5.96 -4.57
CA LEU A 64 -11.43 5.57 -4.73
C LEU A 64 -12.30 6.79 -5.05
N THR A 65 -11.94 7.54 -6.10
CA THR A 65 -12.63 8.77 -6.54
C THR A 65 -12.78 9.78 -5.40
N SER A 66 -11.69 10.02 -4.69
CA SER A 66 -11.69 10.91 -3.54
C SER A 66 -11.91 12.37 -3.96
N MET A 67 -12.46 13.16 -3.04
CA MET A 67 -12.84 14.54 -3.34
C MET A 67 -11.63 15.46 -3.56
N ASN A 68 -10.54 15.26 -2.81
CA ASN A 68 -9.34 16.08 -2.86
C ASN A 68 -8.16 15.40 -3.57
N GLY A 69 -8.29 14.10 -3.85
CA GLY A 69 -7.23 13.30 -4.41
C GLY A 69 -6.28 12.68 -3.40
N THR A 70 -5.64 11.60 -3.84
CA THR A 70 -4.52 10.94 -3.18
C THR A 70 -3.22 11.28 -3.91
N PHE A 71 -2.19 11.63 -3.15
CA PHE A 71 -0.87 11.96 -3.69
C PHE A 71 0.17 10.97 -3.17
N VAL A 72 1.08 10.53 -4.02
CA VAL A 72 2.23 9.68 -3.67
C VAL A 72 3.50 10.37 -4.13
N ASN A 73 4.44 10.60 -3.22
CA ASN A 73 5.70 11.32 -3.50
C ASN A 73 5.52 12.69 -4.17
N GLY A 74 4.35 13.33 -3.95
CA GLY A 74 3.99 14.61 -4.56
C GLY A 74 3.22 14.50 -5.89
N GLU A 75 3.16 13.30 -6.48
CA GLU A 75 2.40 13.02 -7.70
C GLU A 75 0.96 12.62 -7.36
N SER A 76 -0.02 13.18 -8.08
CA SER A 76 -1.43 12.83 -7.88
C SER A 76 -1.73 11.51 -8.60
N ILE A 77 -2.07 10.47 -7.83
CA ILE A 77 -2.40 9.15 -8.39
C ILE A 77 -3.89 8.99 -8.69
N GLY A 78 -4.71 9.97 -8.29
CA GLY A 78 -6.14 10.00 -8.57
C GLY A 78 -6.83 11.07 -7.76
N SER A 79 -7.73 11.83 -8.40
CA SER A 79 -8.59 12.82 -7.76
C SER A 79 -9.85 13.02 -8.61
N ASN A 80 -10.96 13.38 -7.98
CA ASN A 80 -12.19 13.81 -8.67
C ASN A 80 -12.28 15.33 -8.82
N LEU A 81 -11.14 16.04 -8.68
CA LEU A 81 -11.11 17.47 -8.89
C LEU A 81 -11.21 17.74 -10.40
N PRO A 82 -12.14 18.61 -10.83
CA PRO A 82 -12.08 19.17 -12.17
C PRO A 82 -10.84 20.06 -12.23
N SER A 83 -9.74 19.55 -12.76
CA SER A 83 -8.59 20.38 -13.09
C SER A 83 -9.01 21.27 -14.27
N ASP A 84 -9.11 22.58 -14.02
CA ASP A 84 -9.41 23.63 -15.01
C ASP A 84 -8.31 23.82 -16.07
N GLU A 85 -7.22 23.07 -15.96
CA GLU A 85 -6.12 23.09 -16.90
C GLU A 85 -5.89 21.67 -17.37
N GLU A 86 -5.63 21.48 -18.67
CA GLU A 86 -5.44 20.23 -19.40
C GLU A 86 -4.22 19.39 -18.92
N ALA A 87 -4.02 19.28 -17.61
CA ALA A 87 -3.35 18.17 -16.99
C ALA A 87 -4.21 16.95 -17.29
N THR A 88 -3.83 16.29 -18.38
CA THR A 88 -4.09 14.91 -18.78
C THR A 88 -4.96 14.20 -17.75
N ARG A 89 -6.11 13.66 -18.18
CA ARG A 89 -6.71 12.49 -17.52
C ARG A 89 -5.64 11.40 -17.53
N LEU A 90 -4.64 11.51 -16.65
CA LEU A 90 -3.64 10.52 -16.44
C LEU A 90 -4.47 9.39 -15.89
N GLU A 91 -4.57 8.34 -16.68
CA GLU A 91 -5.32 7.14 -16.35
C GLU A 91 -4.88 6.76 -14.94
N SER A 92 -5.70 7.14 -13.97
CA SER A 92 -5.34 7.16 -12.54
C SER A 92 -5.42 5.72 -12.08
N GLY A 93 -4.36 4.99 -12.40
CA GLY A 93 -4.21 3.58 -12.13
C GLY A 93 -3.71 3.32 -10.72
N PRO A 94 -3.73 2.06 -10.27
CA PRO A 94 -3.06 1.68 -9.04
C PRO A 94 -1.56 2.03 -9.13
N HIS A 95 -1.04 2.73 -8.13
CA HIS A 95 0.37 3.08 -8.03
C HIS A 95 1.08 2.05 -7.14
N LEU A 96 2.19 1.49 -7.64
CA LEU A 96 3.02 0.55 -6.89
C LEU A 96 3.86 1.33 -5.88
N LEU A 97 3.66 1.04 -4.59
CA LEU A 97 4.41 1.65 -3.50
C LEU A 97 5.77 0.98 -3.32
N GLN A 98 6.77 1.81 -3.01
CA GLN A 98 8.13 1.44 -2.67
C GLN A 98 8.45 1.78 -1.21
N ASP A 99 9.56 1.22 -0.70
CA ASP A 99 10.06 1.57 0.63
C ASP A 99 10.53 3.03 0.66
N GLY A 100 10.07 3.79 1.64
CA GLY A 100 10.34 5.23 1.75
C GLY A 100 9.30 6.14 1.09
N ASP A 101 8.30 5.58 0.41
CA ASP A 101 7.27 6.38 -0.25
C ASP A 101 6.43 7.19 0.75
N ILE A 102 6.01 8.37 0.32
CA ILE A 102 5.18 9.27 1.10
C ILE A 102 3.81 9.38 0.46
N ILE A 103 2.80 8.85 1.14
CA ILE A 103 1.39 8.97 0.75
C ILE A 103 0.78 10.16 1.48
N ARG A 104 0.23 11.11 0.74
CA ARG A 104 -0.50 12.24 1.28
C ARG A 104 -1.97 12.14 0.88
N VAL A 105 -2.82 12.16 1.91
CA VAL A 105 -4.27 12.15 1.81
C VAL A 105 -4.79 13.38 2.55
N CYS A 106 -5.20 14.41 1.82
CA CYS A 106 -5.65 15.68 2.42
C CYS A 106 -4.62 16.25 3.43
N SER A 107 -5.00 16.35 4.70
CA SER A 107 -4.16 16.81 5.81
C SER A 107 -3.26 15.73 6.43
N HIS A 108 -3.40 14.48 5.97
CA HIS A 108 -2.73 13.32 6.51
C HIS A 108 -1.56 12.89 5.64
N VAL A 109 -0.41 12.65 6.27
CA VAL A 109 0.81 12.21 5.58
C VAL A 109 1.26 10.90 6.20
N PHE A 110 1.50 9.91 5.36
CA PHE A 110 1.91 8.57 5.73
C PHE A 110 3.24 8.24 5.05
N HIS A 111 4.23 7.84 5.82
CA HIS A 111 5.48 7.30 5.31
C HIS A 111 5.39 5.77 5.27
N VAL A 112 5.65 5.20 4.10
CA VAL A 112 5.61 3.76 3.83
C VAL A 112 6.98 3.18 4.12
N GLU A 113 7.01 2.13 4.94
CA GLU A 113 8.17 1.30 5.20
C GLU A 113 7.82 -0.14 4.80
N LEU A 114 8.46 -0.67 3.76
CA LEU A 114 8.28 -2.04 3.30
C LEU A 114 9.44 -2.89 3.81
N ARG A 115 9.12 -3.91 4.61
CA ARG A 115 10.09 -4.91 5.05
C ARG A 115 9.74 -6.25 4.46
N THR A 116 10.50 -6.68 3.48
CA THR A 116 10.46 -8.07 3.01
C THR A 116 11.29 -8.90 3.98
N SER A 117 10.65 -9.83 4.69
CA SER A 117 11.42 -10.92 5.27
C SER A 117 11.67 -11.90 4.12
N PRO A 118 12.94 -12.20 3.75
CA PRO A 118 13.19 -13.37 2.93
C PRO A 118 12.78 -14.56 3.79
N SER A 119 11.55 -15.03 3.60
CA SER A 119 11.17 -16.35 4.09
C SER A 119 12.10 -17.31 3.39
N SER A 120 13.05 -17.83 4.15
CA SER A 120 13.94 -18.93 3.80
C SER A 120 13.15 -20.03 3.08
N ASP A 121 13.24 -20.02 1.76
CA ASP A 121 12.96 -21.19 0.93
C ASP A 121 14.22 -21.42 0.09
N SER A 122 15.26 -21.85 0.79
CA SER A 122 16.33 -22.65 0.23
C SER A 122 15.84 -24.09 0.30
N SER A 123 14.92 -24.47 -0.59
CA SER A 123 14.78 -25.86 -0.99
C SER A 123 15.62 -26.02 -2.25
N GLU A 124 16.84 -26.47 -2.01
CA GLU A 124 17.83 -26.85 -3.02
C GLU A 124 17.18 -27.66 -4.14
N SER A 125 17.31 -27.15 -5.35
CA SER A 125 17.24 -27.98 -6.55
C SER A 125 18.55 -28.74 -6.62
N ASP A 126 18.55 -30.03 -6.25
CA ASP A 126 19.44 -30.98 -6.91
C ASP A 126 18.66 -32.24 -7.27
N SER A 127 18.33 -32.30 -8.55
CA SER A 127 18.10 -33.56 -9.24
C SER A 127 19.45 -34.24 -9.42
N SER A 128 19.72 -35.27 -8.63
CA SER A 128 20.69 -36.31 -9.01
C SER A 128 20.18 -37.67 -8.53
N SER A 129 19.62 -38.38 -9.49
CA SER A 129 19.50 -39.84 -9.53
C SER A 129 20.84 -40.51 -9.21
N GLU A 130 20.87 -41.49 -8.31
CA GLU A 130 21.65 -42.75 -8.44
C GLU A 130 20.99 -43.89 -7.64
N LEU A 131 21.11 -45.09 -8.19
CA LEU A 131 20.38 -46.33 -7.93
C LEU A 131 20.91 -47.12 -6.70
N PRO A 132 20.24 -48.20 -6.23
CA PRO A 132 20.55 -48.83 -4.95
C PRO A 132 21.77 -49.75 -5.03
N LEU A 133 22.66 -49.65 -4.05
CA LEU A 133 23.68 -50.67 -3.80
C LEU A 133 23.09 -51.77 -2.93
N THR A 134 22.73 -52.89 -3.57
CA THR A 134 22.61 -54.19 -2.92
C THR A 134 23.99 -54.61 -2.40
N TYR A 135 24.10 -54.90 -1.11
CA TYR A 135 25.24 -55.65 -0.56
C TYR A 135 24.74 -57.02 -0.07
N ALA A 136 25.58 -58.02 -0.31
CA ALA A 136 25.33 -59.46 -0.28
C ALA A 136 25.03 -60.05 1.10
#